data_AF-A0A4Q1C1A9-F1
#
_entry.id   AF-A0A4Q1C1A9-F1
#
_cell.length_a   1.000
_cell.length_b   1.000
_cell.length_c   1.000
_cell.angle_alpha   90.00
_cell.angle_beta   90.00
_cell.angle_gamma   90.00
#
_symmetry.space_group_name_H-M   'P 1'
#
loop_
_entity.id
_entity.type
_entity.pdbx_description
1 polymer ?
#
loop_
_entity_poly.entity_id
_entity_poly.type
_entity_poly.pdbx_seq_one_letter_code
_entity_poly.pdbx_strand_id
1 'polypeptide(L)'
;MTLHREGKSLLLTAIIIVLAINALVAYFLPEQVYIREAVVVVTAVFYLLLVQFFRVPKRVTNINPQHIIAPADGKVVVIEEAVETEYFKDKRRQISIFMSPINVHINFNPISGIVSYFKYHPGKYLVAWHPKSSTENERTTYVVKHENGTEVLFRQIAGALAKRICWYAKEGEAVIQGTEFGFIKFGSRIDIYLPLDAEICVQLGDKPVGGETVIAKLA
;
A
#
# COMPACT_ATOMS: atom_id res chain seq x y z
N MET A 1 4.61 -18.40 -4.89
CA MET A 1 4.54 -17.00 -4.43
C MET A 1 5.92 -16.40 -4.62
N THR A 2 6.06 -15.21 -5.20
CA THR A 2 7.36 -14.53 -5.36
C THR A 2 7.54 -13.46 -4.29
N LEU A 3 8.75 -12.94 -4.13
CA LEU A 3 9.07 -11.86 -3.19
C LEU A 3 9.22 -10.54 -3.92
N HIS A 4 8.72 -9.49 -3.29
CA HIS A 4 8.75 -8.15 -3.85
C HIS A 4 10.16 -7.57 -3.89
N ARG A 5 10.47 -6.79 -4.94
CA ARG A 5 11.81 -6.18 -5.12
C ARG A 5 12.21 -5.30 -3.93
N GLU A 6 11.26 -4.58 -3.37
CA GLU A 6 11.47 -3.69 -2.21
C GLU A 6 11.79 -4.44 -0.90
N GLY A 7 11.57 -5.75 -0.88
CA GLY A 7 11.83 -6.62 0.27
C GLY A 7 13.13 -7.40 0.19
N LYS A 8 13.72 -7.60 -1.00
CA LYS A 8 14.83 -8.55 -1.19
C LYS A 8 16.04 -8.27 -0.30
N SER A 9 16.51 -7.02 -0.28
CA SER A 9 17.65 -6.63 0.54
C SER A 9 17.35 -6.76 2.04
N LEU A 10 16.16 -6.31 2.47
CA LEU A 10 15.74 -6.40 3.87
C LEU A 10 15.63 -7.86 4.34
N LEU A 11 15.03 -8.74 3.53
CA LEU A 11 14.91 -10.16 3.84
C LEU A 11 16.26 -10.86 3.91
N LEU A 12 17.22 -10.47 3.06
CA LEU A 12 18.59 -11.00 3.09
C LEU A 12 19.32 -10.57 4.38
N THR A 13 19.25 -9.29 4.74
CA THR A 13 19.83 -8.80 5.99
C THR A 13 19.15 -9.44 7.20
N ALA A 14 17.83 -9.59 7.17
CA ALA A 14 17.07 -10.18 8.26
C ALA A 14 17.43 -11.64 8.51
N ILE A 15 17.62 -12.46 7.46
CA ILE A 15 18.02 -13.87 7.65
C ILE A 15 19.42 -13.97 8.26
N ILE A 16 20.35 -13.11 7.86
CA ILE A 16 21.71 -13.09 8.44
C ILE A 16 21.64 -12.74 9.93
N ILE A 17 20.85 -11.74 10.31
CA ILE A 17 20.65 -11.35 11.72
C ILE A 17 20.02 -12.50 12.51
N VAL A 18 18.98 -13.14 11.97
CA VAL A 18 18.33 -14.29 12.61
C VAL A 18 19.32 -15.42 12.85
N LEU A 19 20.13 -15.78 11.85
CA LEU A 19 21.15 -16.82 11.99
C LEU A 19 22.21 -16.43 13.03
N ALA A 20 22.66 -15.17 13.04
CA ALA A 20 23.62 -14.68 14.02
C ALA A 20 23.07 -14.74 15.46
N ILE A 21 21.82 -14.30 15.68
CA ILE A 21 21.17 -14.37 17.00
C ILE A 21 21.11 -15.82 17.49
N ASN A 22 20.66 -16.74 16.64
CA ASN A 22 20.55 -18.15 17.00
C ASN A 22 21.92 -18.77 17.29
N ALA A 23 22.95 -18.44 16.50
CA ALA A 23 24.31 -18.91 16.72
C ALA A 23 24.92 -18.38 18.03
N LEU A 24 24.74 -17.09 18.33
CA LEU A 24 25.24 -16.48 19.57
C LEU A 24 24.55 -17.09 20.79
N VAL A 25 23.23 -17.30 20.74
CA VAL A 25 22.49 -17.93 21.83
C VAL A 25 22.93 -19.37 22.03
N ALA A 26 23.14 -20.14 20.95
CA ALA A 26 23.66 -21.50 21.03
C ALA A 26 25.09 -21.54 21.62
N TYR A 27 25.94 -20.55 21.31
CA TYR A 27 27.31 -20.46 21.80
C TYR A 27 27.39 -20.07 23.28
N PHE A 28 26.65 -19.04 23.70
CA PHE A 28 26.72 -18.51 25.07
C PHE A 28 25.83 -19.26 26.07
N LEU A 29 24.77 -19.94 25.62
CA LEU A 29 23.81 -20.63 26.47
C LEU A 29 23.61 -22.10 26.03
N PRO A 30 24.67 -22.92 25.93
CA PRO A 30 24.59 -24.27 25.36
C PRO A 30 23.68 -25.22 26.15
N GLU A 31 23.70 -25.13 27.48
CA GLU A 31 22.92 -25.97 28.40
C GLU A 31 21.45 -25.53 28.54
N GLN A 32 21.12 -24.30 28.14
CA GLN A 32 19.78 -23.74 28.32
C GLN A 32 18.87 -24.07 27.12
N VAL A 33 18.54 -25.36 26.98
CA VAL A 33 17.79 -25.90 25.84
C VAL A 33 16.47 -25.13 25.60
N TYR A 34 15.66 -24.92 26.65
CA TYR A 34 14.37 -24.23 26.50
C TYR A 34 14.50 -22.79 25.98
N ILE A 35 15.56 -22.07 26.40
CA ILE A 35 15.81 -20.70 25.94
C ILE A 35 16.21 -20.71 24.47
N ARG A 36 17.10 -21.62 24.07
CA ARG A 36 17.54 -21.75 22.68
C ARG A 36 16.36 -22.07 21.76
N GLU A 37 15.55 -23.07 22.09
CA GLU A 37 14.38 -23.44 21.28
C GLU A 37 13.36 -22.29 21.20
N ALA A 38 13.11 -21.58 22.31
CA ALA A 38 12.24 -20.42 22.30
C ALA A 38 12.76 -19.30 21.38
N VAL A 39 14.06 -19.02 21.39
CA VAL A 39 14.67 -18.02 20.49
C VAL A 39 14.55 -18.45 19.03
N VAL A 40 14.77 -19.73 18.71
CA VAL A 40 14.60 -20.26 17.36
C VAL A 40 13.16 -20.03 16.88
N VAL A 41 12.17 -20.40 17.71
CA VAL A 41 10.76 -20.22 17.36
C VAL A 41 10.42 -18.74 17.16
N VAL A 42 10.80 -17.86 18.09
CA VAL A 42 10.50 -16.42 18.01
C VAL A 42 11.14 -15.79 16.78
N THR A 43 12.41 -16.08 16.52
CA THR A 43 13.13 -15.52 15.36
C THR A 43 12.62 -16.08 14.04
N ALA A 44 12.24 -17.35 13.99
CA ALA A 44 11.59 -17.96 12.82
C ALA A 44 10.22 -17.33 12.53
N VAL A 45 9.37 -17.17 13.55
CA VAL A 45 8.07 -16.50 13.40
C VAL A 45 8.26 -15.06 12.92
N PHE A 46 9.20 -14.32 13.49
CA PHE A 46 9.52 -12.96 13.06
C PHE A 46 9.96 -12.91 11.59
N TYR A 47 10.85 -13.81 11.17
CA TYR A 47 11.28 -13.89 9.78
C TYR A 47 10.12 -14.23 8.83
N LEU A 48 9.25 -15.17 9.21
CA LEU A 48 8.07 -15.53 8.42
C LEU A 48 7.11 -14.34 8.27
N LEU A 49 6.94 -13.51 9.30
CA LEU A 49 6.14 -12.27 9.19
C LEU A 49 6.73 -11.29 8.17
N LEU A 50 8.06 -11.16 8.09
CA LEU A 50 8.71 -10.32 7.07
C LEU A 50 8.51 -10.91 5.67
N VAL A 51 8.69 -12.22 5.50
CA VAL A 51 8.43 -12.91 4.22
C VAL A 51 6.98 -12.72 3.79
N GLN A 52 6.04 -12.86 4.72
CA GLN A 52 4.61 -12.66 4.50
C GLN A 52 4.30 -11.21 4.10
N PHE A 53 4.98 -10.23 4.67
CA PHE A 53 4.82 -8.81 4.37
C PHE A 53 5.25 -8.46 2.94
N PHE A 54 6.36 -9.01 2.47
CA PHE A 54 6.93 -8.73 1.14
C PHE A 54 6.45 -9.70 0.04
N ARG A 55 5.36 -10.43 0.29
CA ARG A 55 4.83 -11.39 -0.69
C ARG A 55 4.22 -10.72 -1.91
N VAL A 56 4.40 -11.35 -3.06
CA VAL A 56 3.69 -11.01 -4.30
C VAL A 56 2.71 -12.14 -4.63
N PRO A 57 1.40 -11.92 -4.45
CA PRO A 57 0.38 -12.86 -4.91
C PRO A 57 0.33 -12.88 -6.44
N LYS A 58 -0.07 -14.02 -7.02
CA LYS A 58 -0.45 -14.06 -8.43
C LYS A 58 -1.86 -13.50 -8.54
N ARG A 59 -2.04 -12.42 -9.31
CA ARG A 59 -3.33 -11.76 -9.55
C ARG A 59 -3.56 -11.62 -11.04
N VAL A 60 -4.83 -11.64 -11.44
CA VAL A 60 -5.24 -11.33 -12.81
C VAL A 60 -6.26 -10.21 -12.72
N THR A 61 -5.89 -9.03 -13.20
CA THR A 61 -6.79 -7.88 -13.27
C THR A 61 -7.65 -7.98 -14.51
N ASN A 62 -8.96 -7.95 -14.32
CA ASN A 62 -9.91 -7.78 -15.42
C ASN A 62 -9.99 -6.29 -15.77
N ILE A 63 -9.21 -5.87 -16.78
CA ILE A 63 -9.14 -4.47 -17.19
C ILE A 63 -10.51 -4.01 -17.70
N ASN A 64 -11.02 -2.92 -17.15
CA ASN A 64 -12.26 -2.28 -17.58
C ASN A 64 -12.13 -0.74 -17.46
N PRO A 65 -12.27 0.01 -18.58
CA PRO A 65 -12.16 1.48 -18.60
C PRO A 65 -13.14 2.22 -17.66
N GLN A 66 -14.32 1.65 -17.42
CA GLN A 66 -15.35 2.23 -16.58
C GLN A 66 -15.19 1.89 -15.10
N HIS A 67 -14.34 0.91 -14.75
CA HIS A 67 -14.17 0.49 -13.37
C HIS A 67 -12.97 1.18 -12.74
N ILE A 68 -13.12 1.53 -11.47
CA ILE A 68 -12.03 1.86 -10.56
C ILE A 68 -11.81 0.65 -9.68
N ILE A 69 -10.64 0.04 -9.76
CA ILE A 69 -10.28 -1.09 -8.89
C ILE A 69 -9.54 -0.61 -7.64
N ALA A 70 -9.59 -1.42 -6.59
CA ALA A 70 -8.88 -1.15 -5.36
C ALA A 70 -7.37 -1.04 -5.64
N PRO A 71 -6.72 0.07 -5.24
CA PRO A 71 -5.28 0.19 -5.41
C PRO A 71 -4.47 -0.62 -4.40
N ALA A 72 -5.11 -1.18 -3.37
CA ALA A 72 -4.44 -1.92 -2.30
C ALA A 72 -5.37 -2.94 -1.64
N ASP A 73 -4.76 -3.96 -1.03
CA ASP A 73 -5.45 -4.83 -0.07
C ASP A 73 -5.72 -4.07 1.22
N GLY A 74 -6.87 -4.27 1.83
CA GLY A 74 -7.09 -3.68 3.14
C GLY A 74 -8.52 -3.73 3.61
N LYS A 75 -8.90 -2.69 4.34
CA LYS A 75 -10.26 -2.43 4.80
C LYS A 75 -10.69 -1.03 4.38
N VAL A 76 -11.89 -0.87 3.84
CA VAL A 76 -12.47 0.45 3.57
C VAL A 76 -12.78 1.12 4.90
N VAL A 77 -12.17 2.28 5.14
CA VAL A 77 -12.27 3.02 6.40
C VAL A 77 -12.91 4.39 6.26
N VAL A 78 -12.99 4.93 5.04
CA VAL A 78 -13.66 6.20 4.74
C VAL A 78 -14.39 6.08 3.39
N ILE A 79 -15.63 6.57 3.36
CA ILE A 79 -16.40 6.88 2.15
C ILE A 79 -17.11 8.19 2.43
N GLU A 80 -16.68 9.29 1.80
CA GLU A 80 -17.25 10.62 2.06
C GLU A 80 -17.09 11.55 0.85
N GLU A 81 -17.68 12.74 0.93
CA GLU A 81 -17.34 13.84 0.02
C GLU A 81 -16.37 14.77 0.72
N ALA A 82 -15.16 14.90 0.20
CA ALA A 82 -14.09 15.72 0.77
C ALA A 82 -13.57 16.73 -0.26
N VAL A 83 -13.11 17.87 0.22
CA VAL A 83 -12.41 18.84 -0.64
C VAL A 83 -10.96 18.37 -0.81
N GLU A 84 -10.56 18.06 -2.04
CA GLU A 84 -9.19 17.70 -2.37
C GLU A 84 -8.40 19.00 -2.58
N THR A 85 -7.46 19.33 -1.68
CA THR A 85 -6.86 20.67 -1.59
C THR A 85 -5.60 20.89 -2.41
N GLU A 86 -5.03 19.88 -3.06
CA GLU A 86 -3.71 19.98 -3.70
C GLU A 86 -3.80 20.17 -5.21
N TYR A 87 -4.45 19.24 -5.90
CA TYR A 87 -4.52 19.18 -7.35
C TYR A 87 -5.84 19.74 -7.85
N PHE A 88 -6.96 19.14 -7.43
CA PHE A 88 -8.29 19.52 -7.92
C PHE A 88 -8.81 20.81 -7.29
N LYS A 89 -8.54 21.03 -6.00
CA LYS A 89 -9.04 22.19 -5.22
C LYS A 89 -10.57 22.30 -5.23
N ASP A 90 -11.25 21.17 -5.31
CA ASP A 90 -12.72 21.07 -5.37
C ASP A 90 -13.23 19.85 -4.56
N LYS A 91 -14.55 19.64 -4.57
CA LYS A 91 -15.21 18.54 -3.87
C LYS A 91 -15.14 17.24 -4.69
N ARG A 92 -14.71 16.15 -4.05
CA ARG A 92 -14.54 14.82 -4.66
C ARG A 92 -15.15 13.74 -3.78
N ARG A 93 -15.51 12.61 -4.40
CA ARG A 93 -15.81 11.37 -3.67
C ARG A 93 -14.49 10.78 -3.18
N GLN A 94 -14.34 10.63 -1.87
CA GLN A 94 -13.17 10.03 -1.26
C GLN A 94 -13.49 8.59 -0.81
N ILE A 95 -12.66 7.64 -1.21
CA ILE A 95 -12.60 6.29 -0.64
C ILE A 95 -11.23 6.11 -0.02
N SER A 96 -11.17 5.55 1.19
CA SER A 96 -9.89 5.23 1.84
C SER A 96 -9.78 3.78 2.22
N ILE A 97 -8.66 3.15 1.86
CA ILE A 97 -8.36 1.76 2.17
C ILE A 97 -7.16 1.73 3.12
N PHE A 98 -7.38 1.20 4.32
CA PHE A 98 -6.33 0.96 5.31
C PHE A 98 -5.75 -0.44 5.16
N MET A 99 -4.43 -0.52 5.11
CA MET A 99 -3.63 -1.73 4.95
C MET A 99 -3.02 -2.10 6.30
N SER A 100 -3.45 -3.24 6.85
CA SER A 100 -2.83 -3.80 8.05
C SER A 100 -1.52 -4.52 7.69
N PRO A 101 -0.59 -4.74 8.65
CA PRO A 101 0.70 -5.40 8.38
C PRO A 101 0.62 -6.78 7.71
N ILE A 102 -0.52 -7.48 7.82
CA ILE A 102 -0.70 -8.81 7.20
C ILE A 102 -1.19 -8.74 5.74
N ASN A 103 -1.65 -7.57 5.27
CA ASN A 103 -2.08 -7.33 3.90
C ASN A 103 -0.89 -7.31 2.93
N VAL A 104 -1.16 -7.47 1.64
CA VAL A 104 -0.17 -7.24 0.59
C VAL A 104 0.01 -5.74 0.43
N HIS A 105 1.26 -5.27 0.48
CA HIS A 105 1.60 -3.84 0.51
C HIS A 105 1.98 -3.24 -0.86
N ILE A 106 1.83 -4.03 -1.91
CA ILE A 106 1.93 -3.58 -3.31
C ILE A 106 0.75 -2.67 -3.61
N ASN A 107 0.97 -1.61 -4.37
CA ASN A 107 -0.07 -0.69 -4.78
C ASN A 107 -0.23 -0.68 -6.29
N PHE A 108 -1.48 -0.75 -6.74
CA PHE A 108 -1.87 -0.99 -8.12
C PHE A 108 -2.60 0.22 -8.70
N ASN A 109 -2.35 0.50 -9.98
CA ASN A 109 -3.05 1.57 -10.70
C ASN A 109 -4.55 1.23 -10.72
N PRO A 110 -5.42 2.08 -10.16
CA PRO A 110 -6.85 1.81 -10.08
C PRO A 110 -7.55 1.97 -11.44
N ILE A 111 -6.92 2.67 -12.39
CA ILE A 111 -7.43 2.95 -13.73
C ILE A 111 -6.26 3.05 -14.73
N SER A 112 -6.53 2.77 -16.01
CA SER A 112 -5.59 2.99 -17.12
C SER A 112 -5.63 4.44 -17.59
N GLY A 113 -4.49 4.98 -18.03
CA GLY A 113 -4.42 6.33 -18.56
C GLY A 113 -3.01 6.88 -18.60
N ILE A 114 -2.88 8.20 -18.67
CA ILE A 114 -1.59 8.90 -18.60
C ILE A 114 -1.42 9.49 -17.20
N VAL A 115 -0.22 9.35 -16.62
CA VAL A 115 0.11 10.03 -15.36
C VAL A 115 0.17 11.54 -15.61
N SER A 116 -0.88 12.27 -15.21
CA SER A 116 -0.99 13.72 -15.45
C SER A 116 -0.33 14.56 -14.36
N TYR A 117 -0.11 13.98 -13.17
CA TYR A 117 0.54 14.65 -12.05
C TYR A 117 1.14 13.66 -11.06
N PHE A 118 2.34 13.96 -10.57
CA PHE A 118 2.96 13.26 -9.46
C PHE A 118 3.72 14.22 -8.53
N LYS A 119 3.50 14.08 -7.23
CA LYS A 119 4.27 14.80 -6.22
C LYS A 119 4.52 13.96 -4.97
N TYR A 120 5.78 13.93 -4.53
CA TYR A 120 6.16 13.37 -3.24
C TYR A 120 6.22 14.48 -2.18
N HIS A 121 5.68 14.18 -0.98
CA HIS A 121 5.69 15.06 0.16
C HIS A 121 6.35 14.36 1.35
N PRO A 122 7.49 14.87 1.86
CA PRO A 122 8.02 14.42 3.13
C PRO A 122 7.07 14.86 4.25
N GLY A 123 6.97 14.07 5.32
CA GLY A 123 6.08 14.40 6.42
C GLY A 123 6.40 13.67 7.71
N LYS A 124 5.50 13.82 8.68
CA LYS A 124 5.51 13.22 10.02
C LYS A 124 5.18 11.72 9.97
N TYR A 125 5.17 11.11 11.15
CA TYR A 125 4.98 9.68 11.38
C TYR A 125 3.80 9.44 12.32
N LEU A 126 2.62 9.98 11.97
CA LEU A 126 1.38 9.68 12.68
C LEU A 126 0.87 8.30 12.25
N VAL A 127 0.09 7.64 13.10
CA VAL A 127 -0.61 6.39 12.73
C VAL A 127 -1.58 6.65 11.56
N ALA A 128 -1.65 5.71 10.60
CA ALA A 128 -2.37 5.93 9.33
C ALA A 128 -3.90 6.03 9.45
N TRP A 129 -4.47 5.72 10.62
CA TRP A 129 -5.88 5.94 10.94
C TRP A 129 -6.16 7.30 11.58
N HIS A 130 -5.13 8.09 11.89
CA HIS A 130 -5.31 9.42 12.47
C HIS A 130 -5.83 10.39 11.40
N PRO A 131 -6.87 11.21 11.66
CA PRO A 131 -7.44 12.10 10.63
C PRO A 131 -6.44 13.03 9.94
N LYS A 132 -5.44 13.50 10.68
CA LYS A 132 -4.36 14.37 10.15
C LYS A 132 -3.26 13.63 9.37
N SER A 133 -3.28 12.29 9.32
CA SER A 133 -2.25 11.53 8.61
C SER A 133 -2.25 11.86 7.12
N SER A 134 -3.44 12.06 6.52
CA SER A 134 -3.55 12.36 5.10
C SER A 134 -2.86 13.66 4.71
N THR A 135 -2.65 14.61 5.63
CA THR A 135 -2.00 15.91 5.36
C THR A 135 -0.60 16.05 5.94
N GLU A 136 -0.36 15.49 7.13
CA GLU A 136 0.89 15.72 7.84
C GLU A 136 1.91 14.60 7.63
N ASN A 137 1.51 13.39 7.22
CA ASN A 137 2.46 12.29 7.03
C ASN A 137 3.18 12.36 5.70
N GLU A 138 4.27 11.60 5.61
CA GLU A 138 4.88 11.23 4.33
C GLU A 138 3.81 10.65 3.39
N ARG A 139 3.66 11.28 2.22
CA ARG A 139 2.64 10.91 1.24
C ARG A 139 3.07 11.15 -0.19
N THR A 140 2.41 10.49 -1.13
CA THR A 140 2.45 10.85 -2.56
C THR A 140 1.08 11.37 -2.99
N THR A 141 1.08 12.21 -4.01
CA THR A 141 -0.11 12.56 -4.79
C THR A 141 0.14 12.09 -6.21
N TYR A 142 -0.73 11.21 -6.71
CA TYR A 142 -0.61 10.58 -8.02
C TYR A 142 -1.93 10.76 -8.75
N VAL A 143 -1.90 11.30 -9.97
CA VAL A 143 -3.11 11.50 -10.79
C VAL A 143 -2.95 10.78 -12.12
N VAL A 144 -3.96 9.98 -12.45
CA VAL A 144 -4.09 9.35 -13.78
C VAL A 144 -5.23 10.03 -14.51
N LYS A 145 -4.94 10.55 -15.69
CA LYS A 145 -5.92 11.01 -16.66
C LYS A 145 -6.31 9.88 -17.59
N HIS A 146 -7.56 9.47 -17.49
CA HIS A 146 -8.18 8.46 -18.33
C HIS A 146 -8.46 9.00 -19.74
N GLU A 147 -8.66 8.10 -20.70
CA GLU A 147 -8.88 8.45 -22.11
C GLU A 147 -10.14 9.29 -22.34
N ASN A 148 -11.19 9.08 -21.52
CA ASN A 148 -12.41 9.89 -21.55
C ASN A 148 -12.26 11.29 -20.91
N GLY A 149 -11.05 11.65 -20.48
CA GLY A 149 -10.74 12.93 -19.85
C GLY A 149 -10.92 12.97 -18.33
N THR A 150 -11.49 11.92 -17.72
CA THR A 150 -11.64 11.82 -16.26
C THR A 150 -10.28 11.71 -15.60
N GLU A 151 -10.08 12.44 -14.52
CA GLU A 151 -8.87 12.35 -13.70
C GLU A 151 -9.18 11.68 -12.36
N VAL A 152 -8.38 10.70 -12.00
CA VAL A 152 -8.47 9.96 -10.73
C VAL A 152 -7.19 10.21 -9.95
N LEU A 153 -7.34 10.74 -8.73
CA LEU A 153 -6.23 11.00 -7.83
C LEU A 153 -6.18 9.91 -6.77
N PHE A 154 -4.99 9.40 -6.49
CA PHE A 154 -4.78 8.51 -5.35
C PHE A 154 -3.48 8.86 -4.62
N ARG A 155 -3.50 8.65 -3.30
CA ARG A 155 -2.40 9.01 -2.40
C ARG A 155 -1.92 7.82 -1.62
N GLN A 156 -0.63 7.53 -1.70
CA GLN A 156 0.01 6.66 -0.71
C GLN A 156 0.26 7.49 0.54
N ILE A 157 -0.17 7.00 1.71
CA ILE A 157 0.06 7.67 2.99
C ILE A 157 0.76 6.67 3.92
N ALA A 158 2.00 6.99 4.30
CA ALA A 158 2.75 6.18 5.24
C ALA A 158 2.20 6.35 6.67
N GLY A 159 2.26 5.29 7.47
CA GLY A 159 1.86 5.32 8.88
C GLY A 159 2.98 5.76 9.82
N ALA A 160 2.94 5.26 11.07
CA ALA A 160 3.72 5.77 12.20
C ALA A 160 5.23 5.49 12.15
N LEU A 161 5.75 5.08 11.00
CA LEU A 161 7.13 4.66 10.86
C LEU A 161 7.73 5.21 9.56
N ALA A 162 8.95 5.73 9.65
CA ALA A 162 9.55 6.63 8.65
C ALA A 162 10.08 5.98 7.36
N LYS A 163 10.00 6.74 6.24
CA LYS A 163 10.67 6.55 4.92
C LYS A 163 10.29 5.26 4.20
N ARG A 164 9.04 5.17 3.75
CA ARG A 164 8.41 3.87 3.43
C ARG A 164 7.61 3.82 2.15
N ILE A 165 7.42 4.95 1.48
CA ILE A 165 6.73 4.95 0.19
C ILE A 165 7.77 4.71 -0.90
N CYS A 166 7.64 3.59 -1.60
CA CYS A 166 8.27 3.38 -2.89
C CYS A 166 7.25 3.73 -3.97
N TRP A 167 7.66 4.52 -4.95
CA TRP A 167 6.84 4.89 -6.10
C TRP A 167 7.62 4.65 -7.38
N TYR A 168 6.90 4.35 -8.44
CA TYR A 168 7.46 4.12 -9.79
C TYR A 168 6.91 5.12 -10.80
N ALA A 169 6.27 6.18 -10.30
CA ALA A 169 5.63 7.21 -11.09
C ALA A 169 6.61 7.94 -12.02
N LYS A 170 6.17 8.19 -13.26
CA LYS A 170 6.76 9.19 -14.16
C LYS A 170 5.63 9.93 -14.84
N GLU A 171 5.64 11.26 -14.73
CA GLU A 171 4.65 12.10 -15.41
C GLU A 171 4.76 11.92 -16.92
N GLY A 172 3.60 11.89 -17.60
CA GLY A 172 3.50 11.63 -19.04
C GLY A 172 3.59 10.15 -19.43
N GLU A 173 3.88 9.23 -18.50
CA GLU A 173 3.91 7.79 -18.78
C GLU A 173 2.48 7.21 -18.87
N ALA A 174 2.28 6.28 -19.80
CA ALA A 174 1.05 5.50 -19.87
C ALA A 174 1.07 4.36 -18.85
N VAL A 175 0.00 4.24 -18.07
CA VAL A 175 -0.19 3.18 -17.09
C VAL A 175 -1.43 2.36 -17.41
N ILE A 176 -1.36 1.08 -17.04
CA ILE A 176 -2.43 0.11 -17.26
C ILE A 176 -3.04 -0.23 -15.89
N GLN A 177 -4.36 -0.28 -15.82
CA GLN A 177 -5.09 -0.70 -14.64
C GLN A 177 -4.56 -2.06 -14.13
N GLY A 178 -4.33 -2.14 -12.82
CA GLY A 178 -3.81 -3.34 -12.17
C GLY A 178 -2.29 -3.52 -12.25
N THR A 179 -1.56 -2.66 -12.95
CA THR A 179 -0.08 -2.66 -12.84
C THR A 179 0.36 -1.98 -11.56
N GLU A 180 1.52 -2.38 -11.07
CA GLU A 180 2.11 -1.79 -9.87
C GLU A 180 2.55 -0.33 -10.13
N PHE A 181 2.13 0.61 -9.26
CA PHE A 181 2.65 1.98 -9.26
C PHE A 181 3.54 2.29 -8.05
N GLY A 182 3.53 1.43 -7.04
CA GLY A 182 4.31 1.64 -5.83
C GLY A 182 4.15 0.54 -4.79
N PHE A 183 4.79 0.76 -3.65
CA PHE A 183 4.76 -0.12 -2.49
C PHE A 183 4.85 0.75 -1.22
N ILE A 184 4.07 0.47 -0.18
CA ILE A 184 4.18 1.20 1.10
C ILE A 184 4.56 0.24 2.22
N LYS A 185 5.62 0.54 2.98
CA LYS A 185 6.05 -0.33 4.08
C LYS A 185 5.26 -0.05 5.37
N PHE A 186 4.76 -1.11 6.01
CA PHE A 186 4.21 -1.23 7.36
C PHE A 186 3.09 -0.24 7.76
N GLY A 187 1.83 -0.67 7.63
CA GLY A 187 0.68 0.03 8.20
C GLY A 187 0.41 1.35 7.47
N SER A 188 -0.36 1.27 6.39
CA SER A 188 -0.51 2.36 5.44
C SER A 188 -1.94 2.55 5.02
N ARG A 189 -2.21 3.69 4.37
CA ARG A 189 -3.53 4.03 3.84
C ARG A 189 -3.36 4.48 2.39
N ILE A 190 -4.34 4.15 1.56
CA ILE A 190 -4.50 4.80 0.26
C ILE A 190 -5.80 5.58 0.27
N ASP A 191 -5.71 6.85 -0.08
CA ASP A 191 -6.87 7.71 -0.36
C ASP A 191 -7.07 7.78 -1.86
N ILE A 192 -8.31 7.57 -2.33
CA ILE A 192 -8.72 7.67 -3.72
C ILE A 192 -9.76 8.78 -3.81
N TYR A 193 -9.57 9.71 -4.74
CA TYR A 193 -10.49 10.82 -5.02
C TYR A 193 -11.04 10.68 -6.43
N LEU A 194 -12.36 10.68 -6.52
CA LEU A 194 -13.13 10.43 -7.73
C LEU A 194 -14.07 11.61 -8.02
N PRO A 195 -14.53 11.75 -9.27
CA PRO A 195 -15.67 12.59 -9.62
C PRO A 195 -16.90 12.32 -8.72
N LEU A 196 -17.77 13.33 -8.56
CA LEU A 196 -18.93 13.23 -7.66
C LEU A 196 -20.04 12.28 -8.17
N ASP A 197 -20.09 12.09 -9.48
CA ASP A 197 -21.01 11.22 -10.23
C ASP A 197 -20.53 9.77 -10.31
N ALA A 198 -19.33 9.45 -9.78
CA ALA A 198 -18.86 8.07 -9.69
C ALA A 198 -19.75 7.22 -8.76
N GLU A 199 -20.20 6.06 -9.24
CA GLU A 199 -20.98 5.09 -8.47
C GLU A 199 -20.04 4.30 -7.54
N ILE A 200 -20.26 4.35 -6.23
CA ILE A 200 -19.44 3.63 -5.24
C ILE A 200 -19.93 2.19 -5.12
N CYS A 201 -19.04 1.20 -5.32
CA CYS A 201 -19.38 -0.23 -5.34
C CYS A 201 -19.01 -0.97 -4.04
N VAL A 202 -18.51 -0.27 -3.01
CA VAL A 202 -18.09 -0.84 -1.73
C VAL A 202 -18.71 -0.10 -0.56
N GLN A 203 -18.75 -0.75 0.60
CA GLN A 203 -19.25 -0.20 1.86
C GLN A 203 -18.13 -0.03 2.89
N LEU A 204 -18.38 0.80 3.91
CA LEU A 204 -17.49 0.93 5.05
C LEU A 204 -17.30 -0.43 5.71
N GLY A 205 -16.04 -0.83 5.89
CA GLY A 205 -15.65 -2.09 6.50
C GLY A 205 -15.37 -3.24 5.55
N ASP A 206 -15.70 -3.09 4.26
CA ASP A 206 -15.36 -4.07 3.23
C ASP A 206 -13.86 -4.28 3.12
N LYS A 207 -13.46 -5.48 2.68
CA LYS A 207 -12.05 -5.88 2.56
C LYS A 207 -11.63 -6.07 1.10
N PRO A 208 -11.43 -4.98 0.34
CA PRO A 208 -11.08 -5.07 -1.06
C PRO A 208 -9.69 -5.70 -1.24
N VAL A 209 -9.53 -6.38 -2.37
CA VAL A 209 -8.28 -6.97 -2.85
C VAL A 209 -7.69 -6.06 -3.92
N GLY A 210 -6.46 -5.61 -3.72
CA GLY A 210 -5.77 -4.68 -4.61
C GLY A 210 -5.59 -5.27 -6.01
N GLY A 211 -5.87 -4.49 -7.05
CA GLY A 211 -5.77 -4.97 -8.43
C GLY A 211 -6.95 -5.84 -8.89
N GLU A 212 -7.96 -6.10 -8.05
CA GLU A 212 -9.06 -7.02 -8.40
C GLU A 212 -10.44 -6.46 -8.06
N THR A 213 -10.66 -6.00 -6.83
CA THR A 213 -11.98 -5.56 -6.38
C THR A 213 -12.36 -4.22 -7.03
N VAL A 214 -13.53 -4.16 -7.68
CA VAL A 214 -14.10 -2.90 -8.17
C VAL A 214 -14.62 -2.09 -6.98
N ILE A 215 -14.11 -0.88 -6.78
CA ILE A 215 -14.50 0.02 -5.68
C ILE A 215 -15.43 1.14 -6.14
N ALA A 216 -15.39 1.50 -7.42
CA ALA A 216 -16.31 2.46 -8.02
C ALA A 216 -16.43 2.24 -9.53
N LYS A 217 -17.45 2.85 -10.13
CA LYS A 217 -17.60 2.97 -11.58
C LYS A 217 -17.69 4.43 -11.99
N LEU A 218 -17.03 4.76 -13.09
CA LEU A 218 -17.17 6.06 -13.76
C LEU A 218 -18.47 6.10 -14.56
N ALA A 219 -19.04 7.30 -14.70
CA ALA A 219 -20.23 7.57 -15.49
C ALA A 219 -19.97 7.46 -17.01
#